data_AF-A0AAU1ACW6-F1
#
_entry.id   AF-A0AAU1ACW6-F1
#
_cell.length_a   1.000
_cell.length_b   1.000
_cell.length_c   1.000
_cell.angle_alpha   90.00
_cell.angle_beta   90.00
_cell.angle_gamma   90.00
#
_symmetry.space_group_name_H-M   'P 1'
#
loop_
_entity.id
_entity.type
_entity.pdbx_description
1 polymer ?
#
loop_
_entity_poly.entity_id
_entity_poly.type
_entity_poly.pdbx_seq_one_letter_code
_entity_poly.pdbx_strand_id
1 'polypeptide(L)'
;MSAPHRRRRVLLGAVTAGILAVSTTLGGTTTPASAANTLSMRGADVSSLQRSLDLGARYYDAGGVARDPLDILKSVGVNYVRLRVWNNPVSGYNNKSRVLAQARAARAKGLKVLIDFHYSDTWADPGKQYKPAAWVGHSLSQLRTDVYTFTYDVCSSLRGQGTPPDSVQIGNEINVGMLWDEGKVVNNDFAPLAGLLKQGYNATKACGSGIPVMIHTADADSNANARWFYDGIRAQGVQWDMTALSYYCMWHGTLANLYNNIVDLRGRYGKPVVIVETAYPFTRINADSEPNAIGDATCDGIGATWSGQAQEFDWVQNTARNAGAIGVFYWEPTWYAVRGNGWDPANINGTGNQWDNMAVFDWSGRVNPSVRWTP
;
A
#
# COMPACT_ATOMS: atom_id res chain seq x y z
N MET A 1 83.25 43.49 38.73
CA MET A 1 82.41 42.53 39.45
C MET A 1 80.97 43.05 39.44
N SER A 2 80.08 42.26 38.83
CA SER A 2 78.61 42.30 38.83
C SER A 2 77.84 43.62 38.58
N ALA A 3 77.26 43.71 37.38
CA ALA A 3 76.18 44.64 37.01
C ALA A 3 74.82 44.25 37.62
N PRO A 4 73.85 45.17 37.62
CA PRO A 4 72.49 44.80 37.26
C PRO A 4 71.84 45.74 36.22
N HIS A 5 71.26 45.13 35.19
CA HIS A 5 70.47 45.77 34.13
C HIS A 5 69.04 46.10 34.60
N ARG A 6 68.58 47.34 34.36
CA ARG A 6 67.16 47.73 34.45
C ARG A 6 66.46 47.50 33.10
N ARG A 7 65.42 46.65 33.11
CA ARG A 7 64.49 46.42 32.00
C ARG A 7 63.38 47.48 31.98
N ARG A 8 63.13 48.08 30.82
CA ARG A 8 61.93 48.88 30.50
C ARG A 8 60.74 47.94 30.24
N ARG A 9 59.58 48.25 30.83
CA ARG A 9 58.30 47.56 30.57
C ARG A 9 57.65 48.15 29.31
N VAL A 10 57.24 47.30 28.38
CA VAL A 10 56.35 47.61 27.25
C VAL A 10 55.00 46.95 27.56
N LEU A 11 53.91 47.73 27.53
CA LEU A 11 52.54 47.22 27.61
C LEU A 11 52.12 46.67 26.23
N LEU A 12 51.71 45.41 26.18
CA LEU A 12 50.87 44.85 25.11
C LEU A 12 49.47 44.61 25.71
N GLY A 13 48.48 45.39 25.26
CA GLY A 13 47.06 45.17 25.54
C GLY A 13 46.40 44.45 24.36
N ALA A 14 45.65 43.39 24.68
CA ALA A 14 45.16 42.37 23.76
C ALA A 14 44.06 42.83 22.79
N VAL A 15 44.13 42.34 21.55
CA VAL A 15 43.05 42.36 20.56
C VAL A 15 42.14 41.15 20.82
N THR A 16 40.91 41.38 21.27
CA THR A 16 39.87 40.36 21.38
C THR A 16 39.26 40.07 20.00
N ALA A 17 39.58 38.92 19.42
CA ALA A 17 38.87 38.36 18.26
C ALA A 17 37.56 37.71 18.74
N GLY A 18 36.42 38.27 18.33
CA GLY A 18 35.10 37.69 18.57
C GLY A 18 34.92 36.43 17.73
N ILE A 19 34.78 35.28 18.39
CA ILE A 19 34.40 34.02 17.74
C ILE A 19 32.88 34.07 17.53
N LEU A 20 32.47 34.16 16.27
CA LEU A 20 31.09 33.98 15.85
C LEU A 20 30.74 32.48 15.98
N ALA A 21 29.95 32.13 17.00
CA ALA A 21 29.46 30.76 17.17
C ALA A 21 28.40 30.45 16.09
N VAL A 22 28.85 29.89 14.96
CA VAL A 22 27.96 29.22 14.01
C VAL A 22 27.42 27.98 14.71
N SER A 23 26.16 28.05 15.15
CA SER A 23 25.43 26.88 15.65
C SER A 23 25.06 26.01 14.46
N THR A 24 25.94 25.09 14.09
CA THR A 24 25.61 24.00 13.18
C THR A 24 24.64 23.06 13.89
N THR A 25 23.35 23.17 13.57
CA THR A 25 22.39 22.12 13.86
C THR A 25 22.77 20.91 13.01
N LEU A 26 23.59 20.03 13.59
CA LEU A 26 23.84 18.69 13.08
C LEU A 26 22.48 18.01 12.93
N GLY A 27 22.04 17.86 11.67
CA GLY A 27 20.88 17.08 11.31
C GLY A 27 21.01 15.70 11.93
N GLY A 28 20.06 15.35 12.79
CA GLY A 28 19.97 14.01 13.35
C GLY A 28 19.98 13.02 12.19
N THR A 29 21.00 12.17 12.15
CA THR A 29 20.99 10.98 11.32
C THR A 29 19.81 10.14 11.80
N THR A 30 18.72 10.14 11.04
CA THR A 30 17.64 9.18 11.24
C THR A 30 18.29 7.81 11.18
N THR A 31 18.32 7.12 12.31
CA THR A 31 18.79 5.74 12.37
C THR A 31 17.99 4.97 11.31
N PRO A 32 18.63 4.22 10.40
CA PRO A 32 17.89 3.39 9.48
C PRO A 32 16.92 2.54 10.28
N ALA A 33 15.66 2.47 9.84
CA ALA A 33 14.68 1.57 10.45
C ALA A 33 15.33 0.19 10.60
N SER A 34 15.35 -0.34 11.82
CA SER A 34 15.88 -1.69 12.10
C SER A 34 15.24 -2.66 11.11
N ALA A 35 16.07 -3.47 10.44
CA ALA A 35 15.58 -4.49 9.53
C ALA A 35 14.53 -5.34 10.25
N ALA A 36 13.32 -5.40 9.71
CA ALA A 36 12.29 -6.21 10.32
C ALA A 36 12.62 -7.67 10.03
N ASN A 37 13.15 -8.37 11.04
CA ASN A 37 13.33 -9.83 11.00
C ASN A 37 11.98 -10.59 10.93
N THR A 38 10.86 -9.86 10.92
CA THR A 38 9.48 -10.34 10.96
C THR A 38 8.54 -9.42 10.18
N LEU A 39 7.63 -9.97 9.39
CA LEU A 39 6.50 -9.29 8.77
C LEU A 39 5.42 -8.99 9.82
N SER A 40 5.33 -7.73 10.24
CA SER A 40 4.32 -7.25 11.18
C SER A 40 2.94 -7.04 10.54
N MET A 41 2.89 -6.74 9.24
CA MET A 41 1.65 -6.57 8.46
C MET A 41 1.51 -7.77 7.50
N ARG A 42 0.80 -8.79 7.96
CA ARG A 42 0.50 -10.01 7.19
C ARG A 42 -0.93 -9.88 6.69
N GLY A 43 -1.04 -9.38 5.47
CA GLY A 43 -2.27 -8.78 4.99
C GLY A 43 -2.99 -9.56 3.90
N ALA A 44 -4.29 -9.34 3.80
CA ALA A 44 -5.11 -9.77 2.69
C ALA A 44 -6.02 -8.62 2.23
N ASP A 45 -6.05 -8.27 0.95
CA ASP A 45 -7.10 -7.42 0.39
C ASP A 45 -8.35 -8.26 0.18
N VAL A 46 -9.42 -7.97 0.91
CA VAL A 46 -10.66 -8.77 0.88
C VAL A 46 -11.84 -7.94 0.40
N SER A 47 -11.62 -6.91 -0.41
CA SER A 47 -12.67 -5.92 -0.67
C SER A 47 -13.83 -6.48 -1.50
N SER A 48 -13.59 -7.51 -2.33
CA SER A 48 -14.66 -8.24 -3.03
C SER A 48 -15.52 -9.11 -2.11
N LEU A 49 -15.05 -9.41 -0.89
CA LEU A 49 -15.63 -10.44 -0.02
C LEU A 49 -17.10 -10.18 0.30
N GLN A 50 -17.46 -8.93 0.61
CA GLN A 50 -18.84 -8.58 0.92
C GLN A 50 -19.78 -8.95 -0.24
N ARG A 51 -19.36 -8.72 -1.50
CA ARG A 51 -20.16 -9.08 -2.68
C ARG A 51 -20.30 -10.58 -2.82
N SER A 52 -19.21 -11.33 -2.65
CA SER A 52 -19.24 -12.80 -2.65
C SER A 52 -20.26 -13.33 -1.63
N LEU A 53 -20.23 -12.82 -0.40
CA LEU A 53 -21.14 -13.24 0.67
C LEU A 53 -22.61 -12.87 0.38
N ASP A 54 -22.86 -11.66 -0.13
CA ASP A 54 -24.21 -11.22 -0.52
C ASP A 54 -24.81 -12.11 -1.63
N LEU A 55 -23.96 -12.74 -2.45
CA LEU A 55 -24.33 -13.68 -3.51
C LEU A 55 -24.36 -15.15 -3.05
N GLY A 56 -24.15 -15.41 -1.75
CA GLY A 56 -24.24 -16.75 -1.16
C GLY A 56 -22.99 -17.60 -1.30
N ALA A 57 -21.83 -17.00 -1.59
CA ALA A 57 -20.55 -17.68 -1.54
C ALA A 57 -20.33 -18.32 -0.16
N ARG A 58 -19.70 -19.50 -0.14
CA ARG A 58 -19.41 -20.25 1.08
C ARG A 58 -17.93 -20.56 1.12
N TYR A 59 -17.36 -20.50 2.32
CA TYR A 59 -15.95 -20.69 2.52
C TYR A 59 -15.72 -21.82 3.52
N TYR A 60 -14.69 -22.62 3.26
CA TYR A 60 -14.35 -23.82 4.00
C TYR A 60 -12.88 -23.81 4.38
N ASP A 61 -12.59 -24.24 5.61
CA ASP A 61 -11.22 -24.48 6.03
C ASP A 61 -10.61 -25.70 5.31
N ALA A 62 -9.33 -25.97 5.57
CA ALA A 62 -8.61 -27.10 4.97
C ALA A 62 -9.26 -28.46 5.26
N GLY A 63 -9.99 -28.59 6.38
CA GLY A 63 -10.74 -29.79 6.75
C GLY A 63 -12.11 -29.90 6.06
N GLY A 64 -12.50 -28.89 5.28
CA GLY A 64 -13.81 -28.83 4.64
C GLY A 64 -14.93 -28.33 5.55
N VAL A 65 -14.62 -27.73 6.70
CA VAL A 65 -15.63 -27.19 7.61
C VAL A 65 -15.97 -25.76 7.19
N ALA A 66 -17.26 -25.48 7.02
CA ALA A 66 -17.74 -24.15 6.69
C ALA A 66 -17.40 -23.18 7.83
N ARG A 67 -16.73 -22.07 7.49
CA ARG A 67 -16.37 -21.01 8.44
C ARG A 67 -16.43 -19.65 7.76
N ASP A 68 -16.43 -18.61 8.59
CA ASP A 68 -16.24 -17.26 8.09
C ASP A 68 -14.85 -17.13 7.43
N PRO A 69 -14.75 -16.59 6.20
CA PRO A 69 -13.50 -16.48 5.47
C PRO A 69 -12.43 -15.65 6.19
N LEU A 70 -12.81 -14.64 6.98
CA LEU A 70 -11.85 -13.86 7.76
C LEU A 70 -11.28 -14.67 8.93
N ASP A 71 -12.06 -15.57 9.52
CA ASP A 71 -11.56 -16.49 10.55
C ASP A 71 -10.63 -17.54 9.94
N ILE A 72 -10.94 -18.03 8.72
CA ILE A 72 -10.05 -18.93 7.97
C ILE A 72 -8.72 -18.23 7.67
N LEU A 73 -8.75 -17.03 7.07
CA LEU A 73 -7.56 -16.24 6.78
C LEU A 73 -6.71 -15.97 8.04
N LYS A 74 -7.37 -15.62 9.16
CA LYS A 74 -6.69 -15.43 10.45
C LYS A 74 -6.02 -16.72 10.93
N SER A 75 -6.67 -17.88 10.78
CA SER A 75 -6.11 -19.17 11.17
C SER A 75 -4.86 -19.56 10.38
N VAL A 76 -4.69 -19.03 9.17
CA VAL A 76 -3.51 -19.25 8.31
C VAL A 76 -2.49 -18.09 8.37
N GLY A 77 -2.66 -17.16 9.32
CA GLY A 77 -1.64 -16.19 9.72
C GLY A 77 -1.94 -14.72 9.40
N VAL A 78 -3.05 -14.43 8.71
CA VAL A 78 -3.46 -13.04 8.40
C VAL A 78 -3.75 -12.28 9.69
N ASN A 79 -3.20 -11.07 9.80
CA ASN A 79 -3.44 -10.16 10.92
C ASN A 79 -3.93 -8.77 10.48
N TYR A 80 -4.02 -8.55 9.17
CA TYR A 80 -4.38 -7.28 8.55
C TYR A 80 -5.33 -7.52 7.37
N VAL A 81 -6.35 -6.70 7.22
CA VAL A 81 -7.14 -6.62 5.98
C VAL A 81 -6.88 -5.30 5.29
N ARG A 82 -6.74 -5.32 3.97
CA ARG A 82 -6.76 -4.14 3.12
C ARG A 82 -8.15 -4.02 2.50
N LEU A 83 -8.69 -2.80 2.49
CA LEU A 83 -10.01 -2.48 1.96
C LEU A 83 -9.90 -1.28 1.04
N ARG A 84 -10.12 -1.47 -0.26
CA ARG A 84 -10.24 -0.35 -1.20
C ARG A 84 -11.52 0.42 -0.98
N VAL A 85 -11.42 1.74 -1.11
CA VAL A 85 -12.56 2.65 -1.08
C VAL A 85 -12.61 3.47 -2.37
N TRP A 86 -13.74 3.34 -3.06
CA TRP A 86 -14.15 4.16 -4.19
C TRP A 86 -15.10 5.26 -3.72
N ASN A 87 -15.12 6.37 -4.44
CA ASN A 87 -15.91 7.55 -4.11
C ASN A 87 -17.41 7.26 -4.25
N ASN A 88 -17.84 6.90 -5.46
CA ASN A 88 -19.22 6.62 -5.80
C ASN A 88 -19.34 5.55 -6.92
N PRO A 89 -18.95 4.31 -6.64
CA PRO A 89 -19.01 3.22 -7.61
C PRO A 89 -20.46 2.83 -7.94
N VAL A 90 -20.76 2.73 -9.23
CA VAL A 90 -22.05 2.31 -9.79
C VAL A 90 -22.49 0.93 -9.28
N SER A 91 -21.56 0.03 -8.98
CA SER A 91 -21.87 -1.29 -8.42
C SER A 91 -22.52 -1.24 -7.02
N GLY A 92 -22.35 -0.14 -6.28
CA GLY A 92 -22.77 -0.04 -4.88
C GLY A 92 -21.87 -0.79 -3.88
N TYR A 93 -20.73 -1.35 -4.35
CA TYR A 93 -19.71 -2.03 -3.54
C TYR A 93 -18.43 -1.21 -3.45
N ASN A 94 -17.60 -1.43 -2.42
CA ASN A 94 -16.38 -0.66 -2.13
C ASN A 94 -16.57 0.85 -1.92
N ASN A 95 -17.80 1.33 -1.77
CA ASN A 95 -18.04 2.69 -1.30
C ASN A 95 -17.83 2.81 0.22
N LYS A 96 -17.83 4.05 0.74
CA LYS A 96 -17.70 4.35 2.17
C LYS A 96 -18.56 3.43 3.06
N SER A 97 -19.85 3.29 2.77
CA SER A 97 -20.77 2.51 3.61
C SER A 97 -20.36 1.03 3.71
N ARG A 98 -19.92 0.44 2.59
CA ARG A 98 -19.47 -0.95 2.53
C ARG A 98 -18.13 -1.13 3.23
N VAL A 99 -17.22 -0.19 3.09
CA VAL A 99 -15.92 -0.20 3.78
C VAL A 99 -16.12 -0.10 5.30
N LEU A 100 -17.04 0.73 5.79
CA LEU A 100 -17.38 0.79 7.22
C LEU A 100 -17.91 -0.56 7.74
N ALA A 101 -18.77 -1.23 6.99
CA ALA A 101 -19.31 -2.53 7.37
C ALA A 101 -18.21 -3.61 7.41
N GLN A 102 -17.37 -3.68 6.38
CA GLN A 102 -16.25 -4.63 6.31
C GLN A 102 -15.21 -4.38 7.42
N ALA A 103 -14.88 -3.12 7.69
CA ALA A 103 -13.97 -2.76 8.79
C ALA A 103 -14.51 -3.19 10.16
N ARG A 104 -15.83 -3.08 10.38
CA ARG A 104 -16.49 -3.59 11.60
C ARG A 104 -16.36 -5.11 11.74
N ALA A 105 -16.64 -5.84 10.66
CA ALA A 105 -16.51 -7.30 10.65
C ALA A 105 -15.06 -7.74 10.92
N ALA A 106 -14.08 -7.10 10.28
CA ALA A 106 -12.66 -7.40 10.48
C ALA A 106 -12.20 -7.10 11.92
N ARG A 107 -12.56 -5.93 12.46
CA ARG A 107 -12.19 -5.55 13.84
C ARG A 107 -12.84 -6.43 14.89
N ALA A 108 -14.08 -6.87 14.69
CA ALA A 108 -14.73 -7.83 15.58
C ALA A 108 -13.97 -9.16 15.69
N LYS A 109 -13.19 -9.52 14.66
CA LYS A 109 -12.32 -10.71 14.64
C LYS A 109 -10.88 -10.40 15.07
N GLY A 110 -10.58 -9.18 15.49
CA GLY A 110 -9.25 -8.75 15.93
C GLY A 110 -8.24 -8.56 14.79
N LEU A 111 -8.70 -8.38 13.55
CA LEU A 111 -7.86 -8.04 12.41
C LEU A 111 -7.64 -6.52 12.37
N LYS A 112 -6.43 -6.10 11.98
CA LYS A 112 -6.13 -4.70 11.68
C LYS A 112 -6.69 -4.31 10.31
N VAL A 113 -6.92 -3.02 10.07
CA VAL A 113 -7.54 -2.52 8.84
C VAL A 113 -6.68 -1.44 8.18
N LEU A 114 -6.34 -1.67 6.90
CA LEU A 114 -5.69 -0.72 5.99
C LEU A 114 -6.77 -0.23 5.03
N ILE A 115 -6.99 1.08 4.97
CA ILE A 115 -7.92 1.69 4.01
C ILE A 115 -7.14 2.22 2.83
N ASP A 116 -7.49 1.75 1.64
CA ASP A 116 -6.89 2.17 0.38
C ASP A 116 -7.81 3.11 -0.40
N PHE A 117 -7.46 4.39 -0.41
CA PHE A 117 -8.19 5.42 -1.14
C PHE A 117 -7.74 5.46 -2.60
N HIS A 118 -8.58 4.94 -3.49
CA HIS A 118 -8.34 5.02 -4.93
C HIS A 118 -8.53 6.44 -5.49
N TYR A 119 -9.38 7.25 -4.84
CA TYR A 119 -9.82 8.55 -5.37
C TYR A 119 -10.42 8.46 -6.78
N SER A 120 -11.27 7.46 -6.99
CA SER A 120 -11.96 7.16 -8.25
C SER A 120 -13.30 6.49 -7.92
N ASP A 121 -14.23 6.49 -8.87
CA ASP A 121 -15.47 5.70 -8.81
C ASP A 121 -15.25 4.24 -9.27
N THR A 122 -14.06 3.92 -9.76
CA THR A 122 -13.68 2.62 -10.30
C THR A 122 -12.21 2.33 -10.03
N TRP A 123 -11.66 1.29 -10.64
CA TRP A 123 -10.25 0.93 -10.60
C TRP A 123 -9.34 2.16 -10.85
N ALA A 124 -8.27 2.21 -10.05
CA ALA A 124 -7.16 3.14 -10.22
C ALA A 124 -5.89 2.29 -10.30
N ASP A 125 -5.16 2.42 -11.39
CA ASP A 125 -4.00 1.60 -11.76
C ASP A 125 -3.00 2.49 -12.56
N PRO A 126 -1.81 2.01 -12.97
CA PRO A 126 -0.84 2.84 -13.68
C PRO A 126 -1.34 3.39 -15.03
N GLY A 127 -2.35 2.76 -15.63
CA GLY A 127 -2.97 3.18 -16.88
C GLY A 127 -4.25 4.01 -16.70
N LYS A 128 -4.86 4.01 -15.51
CA LYS A 128 -6.16 4.63 -15.23
C LYS A 128 -6.14 5.32 -13.87
N GLN A 129 -6.33 6.64 -13.87
CA GLN A 129 -6.44 7.44 -12.65
C GLN A 129 -7.60 8.44 -12.77
N TYR A 130 -8.77 7.92 -13.16
CA TYR A 130 -9.95 8.75 -13.44
C TYR A 130 -10.43 9.50 -12.21
N LYS A 131 -10.85 10.74 -12.41
CA LYS A 131 -11.58 11.49 -11.39
C LYS A 131 -12.93 10.83 -11.12
N PRO A 132 -13.41 10.80 -9.85
CA PRO A 132 -14.80 10.54 -9.55
C PRO A 132 -15.70 11.48 -10.36
N ALA A 133 -16.89 11.01 -10.76
CA ALA A 133 -17.84 11.77 -11.56
C ALA A 133 -18.19 13.12 -10.92
N ALA A 134 -18.30 13.14 -9.59
CA ALA A 134 -18.58 14.36 -8.81
C ALA A 134 -17.44 15.40 -8.85
N TRP A 135 -16.23 15.02 -9.27
CA TRP A 135 -15.04 15.89 -9.30
C TRP A 135 -14.61 16.24 -10.72
N VAL A 136 -15.35 15.78 -11.73
CA VAL A 136 -15.10 16.16 -13.12
C VAL A 136 -15.32 17.67 -13.28
N GLY A 137 -14.35 18.36 -13.89
CA GLY A 137 -14.36 19.82 -14.06
C GLY A 137 -13.85 20.62 -12.85
N HIS A 138 -13.52 19.96 -11.73
CA HIS A 138 -12.89 20.64 -10.60
C HIS A 138 -11.45 21.04 -10.94
N SER A 139 -11.09 22.27 -10.57
CA SER A 139 -9.71 22.75 -10.61
C SER A 139 -8.82 21.98 -9.62
N LEU A 140 -7.50 22.04 -9.81
CA LEU A 140 -6.54 21.44 -8.86
C LEU A 140 -6.75 21.91 -7.40
N SER A 141 -7.16 23.16 -7.18
CA SER A 141 -7.45 23.67 -5.82
C SER A 141 -8.71 23.04 -5.22
N GLN A 142 -9.74 22.81 -6.04
CA GLN A 142 -10.93 22.09 -5.62
C GLN A 142 -10.59 20.63 -5.34
N LEU A 143 -9.85 19.95 -6.22
CA LEU A 143 -9.43 18.56 -6.03
C LEU A 143 -8.60 18.36 -4.75
N ARG A 144 -7.76 19.32 -4.37
CA ARG A 144 -7.07 19.32 -3.08
C ARG A 144 -8.06 19.31 -1.90
N THR A 145 -9.11 20.11 -1.99
CA THR A 145 -10.18 20.18 -0.98
C THR A 145 -10.99 18.88 -0.96
N ASP A 146 -11.27 18.32 -2.14
CA ASP A 146 -12.02 17.07 -2.30
C ASP A 146 -11.26 15.88 -1.71
N VAL A 147 -9.97 15.75 -2.00
CA VAL A 147 -9.09 14.72 -1.41
C VAL A 147 -9.08 14.83 0.11
N TYR A 148 -8.88 16.04 0.65
CA TYR A 148 -8.91 16.24 2.10
C TYR A 148 -10.26 15.79 2.69
N THR A 149 -11.36 16.28 2.11
CA THR A 149 -12.71 16.08 2.63
C THR A 149 -13.10 14.61 2.60
N PHE A 150 -12.87 13.94 1.48
CA PHE A 150 -13.20 12.52 1.33
C PHE A 150 -12.39 11.64 2.28
N THR A 151 -11.08 11.87 2.39
CA THR A 151 -10.23 11.11 3.31
C THR A 151 -10.62 11.34 4.76
N TYR A 152 -10.85 12.59 5.15
CA TYR A 152 -11.26 12.92 6.51
C TYR A 152 -12.62 12.31 6.85
N ASP A 153 -13.59 12.38 5.93
CA ASP A 153 -14.94 11.85 6.12
C ASP A 153 -14.94 10.32 6.33
N VAL A 154 -14.28 9.56 5.45
CA VAL A 154 -14.18 8.10 5.60
C VAL A 154 -13.43 7.73 6.88
N CYS A 155 -12.27 8.35 7.13
CA CYS A 155 -11.45 8.05 8.30
C CYS A 155 -12.18 8.41 9.62
N SER A 156 -12.77 9.60 9.71
CA SER A 156 -13.50 10.03 10.91
C SER A 156 -14.75 9.19 11.16
N SER A 157 -15.42 8.72 10.10
CA SER A 157 -16.57 7.81 10.24
C SER A 157 -16.14 6.43 10.76
N LEU A 158 -15.01 5.90 10.29
CA LEU A 158 -14.40 4.67 10.82
C LEU A 158 -14.04 4.83 12.31
N ARG A 159 -13.45 5.96 12.70
CA ARG A 159 -13.18 6.28 14.11
C ARG A 159 -14.47 6.37 14.93
N GLY A 160 -15.46 7.11 14.43
CA GLY A 160 -16.74 7.33 15.09
C GLY A 160 -17.51 6.05 15.38
N GLN A 161 -17.34 5.02 14.53
CA GLN A 161 -17.91 3.70 14.77
C GLN A 161 -17.06 2.74 15.61
N GLY A 162 -15.95 3.22 16.19
CA GLY A 162 -15.06 2.41 17.05
C GLY A 162 -14.06 1.53 16.29
N THR A 163 -13.89 1.72 14.98
CA THR A 163 -12.93 0.98 14.14
C THR A 163 -11.96 1.93 13.45
N PRO A 164 -11.14 2.70 14.19
CA PRO A 164 -10.12 3.54 13.57
C PRO A 164 -9.26 2.70 12.62
N PRO A 165 -8.90 3.21 11.43
CA PRO A 165 -7.97 2.50 10.56
C PRO A 165 -6.61 2.39 11.26
N ASP A 166 -5.96 1.24 11.09
CA ASP A 166 -4.61 0.98 11.63
C ASP A 166 -3.53 1.53 10.68
N SER A 167 -3.86 1.75 9.42
CA SER A 167 -3.07 2.48 8.43
C SER A 167 -3.96 2.95 7.27
N VAL A 168 -3.47 3.92 6.48
CA VAL A 168 -4.15 4.47 5.31
C VAL A 168 -3.21 4.54 4.12
N GLN A 169 -3.69 4.19 2.93
CA GLN A 169 -3.02 4.37 1.65
C GLN A 169 -3.70 5.52 0.88
N ILE A 170 -2.89 6.48 0.40
CA ILE A 170 -3.35 7.66 -0.32
C ILE A 170 -3.00 7.48 -1.81
N GLY A 171 -3.99 7.08 -2.59
CA GLY A 171 -3.85 6.72 -4.00
C GLY A 171 -3.44 5.25 -4.17
N ASN A 172 -3.95 4.62 -5.22
CA ASN A 172 -3.56 3.26 -5.61
C ASN A 172 -2.74 3.29 -6.91
N GLU A 173 -1.56 2.68 -6.88
CA GLU A 173 -0.64 2.55 -8.04
C GLU A 173 -0.49 3.86 -8.83
N ILE A 174 -0.15 4.92 -8.11
CA ILE A 174 -0.12 6.29 -8.63
C ILE A 174 1.18 6.60 -9.38
N ASN A 175 1.72 5.62 -10.12
CA ASN A 175 3.06 5.65 -10.72
C ASN A 175 3.33 6.95 -11.49
N VAL A 176 2.32 7.53 -12.16
CA VAL A 176 2.42 8.82 -12.85
C VAL A 176 1.36 9.84 -12.40
N GLY A 177 0.95 9.77 -11.14
CA GLY A 177 0.02 10.67 -10.48
C GLY A 177 -1.38 10.07 -10.26
N MET A 178 -2.32 10.90 -9.84
CA MET A 178 -3.70 10.51 -9.53
C MET A 178 -4.67 11.61 -9.97
N LEU A 179 -5.98 11.34 -10.08
CA LEU A 179 -6.98 12.35 -10.46
C LEU A 179 -6.60 13.09 -11.76
N TRP A 180 -6.42 12.33 -12.84
CA TRP A 180 -5.96 12.87 -14.11
C TRP A 180 -7.00 13.79 -14.78
N ASP A 181 -6.59 14.86 -15.46
CA ASP A 181 -5.18 15.21 -15.74
C ASP A 181 -4.54 16.16 -14.71
N GLU A 182 -5.30 16.78 -13.82
CA GLU A 182 -4.79 17.83 -12.92
C GLU A 182 -3.76 17.31 -11.92
N GLY A 183 -3.87 16.07 -11.47
CA GLY A 183 -2.87 15.44 -10.59
C GLY A 183 -1.89 14.52 -11.31
N LYS A 184 -1.87 14.52 -12.65
CA LYS A 184 -0.92 13.75 -13.46
C LYS A 184 0.47 14.40 -13.42
N VAL A 185 1.52 13.58 -13.33
CA VAL A 185 2.90 14.05 -13.43
C VAL A 185 3.26 14.17 -14.91
N VAL A 186 3.47 15.40 -15.38
CA VAL A 186 3.84 15.70 -16.77
C VAL A 186 5.14 16.50 -16.76
N ASN A 187 6.09 16.17 -17.64
CA ASN A 187 7.39 16.84 -17.74
C ASN A 187 8.16 16.94 -16.40
N ASN A 188 8.06 15.89 -15.56
CA ASN A 188 8.62 15.85 -14.21
C ASN A 188 8.06 16.91 -13.24
N ASP A 189 6.91 17.53 -13.53
CA ASP A 189 6.23 18.41 -12.59
C ASP A 189 5.41 17.58 -11.58
N PHE A 190 5.96 17.44 -10.39
CA PHE A 190 5.31 16.76 -9.26
C PHE A 190 4.44 17.70 -8.41
N ALA A 191 4.47 19.02 -8.63
CA ALA A 191 3.78 19.97 -7.76
C ALA A 191 2.25 19.75 -7.69
N PRO A 192 1.55 19.40 -8.79
CA PRO A 192 0.13 19.10 -8.73
C PRO A 192 -0.19 17.87 -7.87
N LEU A 193 0.46 16.73 -8.17
CA LEU A 193 0.35 15.49 -7.40
C LEU A 193 0.68 15.71 -5.92
N ALA A 194 1.81 16.36 -5.64
CA ALA A 194 2.27 16.62 -4.28
C ALA A 194 1.25 17.43 -3.47
N GLY A 195 0.57 18.38 -4.12
CA GLY A 195 -0.52 19.12 -3.50
C GLY A 195 -1.66 18.22 -3.04
N LEU A 196 -2.04 17.22 -3.83
CA LEU A 196 -3.09 16.26 -3.50
C LEU A 196 -2.65 15.29 -2.40
N LEU A 197 -1.44 14.73 -2.49
CA LEU A 197 -0.90 13.81 -1.49
C LEU A 197 -0.78 14.46 -0.10
N LYS A 198 -0.38 15.73 -0.04
CA LYS A 198 -0.36 16.51 1.20
C LYS A 198 -1.76 16.60 1.83
N GLN A 199 -2.82 16.74 1.03
CA GLN A 199 -4.18 16.80 1.55
C GLN A 199 -4.65 15.45 2.10
N GLY A 200 -4.35 14.35 1.41
CA GLY A 200 -4.64 13.00 1.93
C GLY A 200 -3.91 12.71 3.24
N TYR A 201 -2.62 13.08 3.33
CA TYR A 201 -1.84 12.98 4.56
C TYR A 201 -2.45 13.84 5.69
N ASN A 202 -2.68 15.12 5.42
CA ASN A 202 -3.23 16.07 6.40
C ASN A 202 -4.61 15.65 6.92
N ALA A 203 -5.49 15.17 6.04
CA ALA A 203 -6.79 14.64 6.42
C ALA A 203 -6.66 13.42 7.34
N THR A 204 -5.74 12.50 7.01
CA THR A 204 -5.46 11.34 7.86
C THR A 204 -4.93 11.76 9.23
N LYS A 205 -4.02 12.73 9.30
CA LYS A 205 -3.48 13.22 10.59
C LYS A 205 -4.50 14.01 11.41
N ALA A 206 -5.38 14.78 10.76
CA ALA A 206 -6.50 15.45 11.41
C ALA A 206 -7.52 14.44 11.95
N CYS A 207 -7.75 13.34 11.21
CA CYS A 207 -8.54 12.22 11.68
C CYS A 207 -7.85 11.50 12.85
N GLY A 208 -6.54 11.27 12.81
CA GLY A 208 -5.79 10.68 13.91
C GLY A 208 -4.29 10.78 13.67
N SER A 209 -3.58 11.55 14.50
CA SER A 209 -2.16 11.86 14.30
C SER A 209 -1.24 10.64 14.28
N GLY A 210 -1.61 9.58 15.00
CA GLY A 210 -0.87 8.31 15.06
C GLY A 210 -1.15 7.33 13.92
N ILE A 211 -2.10 7.61 13.01
CA ILE A 211 -2.44 6.70 11.91
C ILE A 211 -1.35 6.83 10.83
N PRO A 212 -0.58 5.76 10.53
CA PRO A 212 0.48 5.84 9.56
C PRO A 212 -0.08 5.83 8.13
N VAL A 213 0.53 6.64 7.27
CA VAL A 213 0.13 6.88 5.88
C VAL A 213 1.14 6.26 4.92
N MET A 214 0.66 5.48 3.95
CA MET A 214 1.49 4.95 2.87
C MET A 214 1.14 5.55 1.51
N ILE A 215 2.14 5.59 0.64
CA ILE A 215 2.01 5.95 -0.78
C ILE A 215 2.42 4.74 -1.60
N HIS A 216 1.63 4.42 -2.62
CA HIS A 216 1.70 3.15 -3.35
C HIS A 216 2.03 3.35 -4.83
N THR A 217 3.05 2.65 -5.34
CA THR A 217 3.33 2.52 -6.79
C THR A 217 3.56 1.06 -7.20
N ALA A 218 3.28 0.74 -8.47
CA ALA A 218 3.54 -0.57 -9.05
C ALA A 218 4.97 -0.73 -9.63
N ASP A 219 5.97 -0.10 -9.02
CA ASP A 219 7.33 -0.01 -9.59
C ASP A 219 8.33 -0.99 -8.96
N ALA A 220 7.88 -2.18 -8.53
CA ALA A 220 8.77 -3.15 -7.89
C ALA A 220 9.86 -3.70 -8.84
N ASP A 221 9.61 -3.68 -10.15
CA ASP A 221 10.53 -4.06 -11.23
C ASP A 221 11.66 -3.05 -11.44
N SER A 222 11.35 -1.76 -11.29
CA SER A 222 12.21 -0.67 -11.71
C SER A 222 12.55 0.25 -10.54
N ASN A 223 13.74 0.03 -9.98
CA ASN A 223 14.29 0.93 -8.96
C ASN A 223 14.44 2.36 -9.49
N ALA A 224 14.72 2.55 -10.78
CA ALA A 224 14.79 3.89 -11.38
C ALA A 224 13.43 4.61 -11.36
N ASN A 225 12.34 3.91 -11.70
CA ASN A 225 10.99 4.48 -11.69
C ASN A 225 10.54 4.79 -10.26
N ALA A 226 10.73 3.83 -9.34
CA ALA A 226 10.42 4.03 -7.93
C ALA A 226 11.19 5.24 -7.36
N ARG A 227 12.50 5.33 -7.62
CA ARG A 227 13.32 6.48 -7.22
C ARG A 227 12.83 7.79 -7.81
N TRP A 228 12.53 7.82 -9.11
CA TRP A 228 12.02 9.01 -9.79
C TRP A 228 10.75 9.52 -9.11
N PHE A 229 9.80 8.63 -8.84
CA PHE A 229 8.54 8.97 -8.19
C PHE A 229 8.75 9.48 -6.76
N TYR A 230 9.41 8.68 -5.92
CA TYR A 230 9.58 9.00 -4.50
C TYR A 230 10.52 10.20 -4.26
N ASP A 231 11.53 10.42 -5.12
CA ASP A 231 12.30 11.66 -5.09
C ASP A 231 11.46 12.87 -5.50
N GLY A 232 10.64 12.72 -6.55
CA GLY A 232 9.77 13.78 -7.04
C GLY A 232 8.82 14.29 -5.96
N ILE A 233 8.10 13.40 -5.29
CA ILE A 233 7.19 13.80 -4.20
C ILE A 233 7.96 14.32 -2.98
N ARG A 234 9.15 13.77 -2.67
CA ARG A 234 10.00 14.25 -1.56
C ARG A 234 10.50 15.67 -1.81
N ALA A 235 10.94 15.97 -3.02
CA ALA A 235 11.44 17.28 -3.40
C ALA A 235 10.34 18.35 -3.29
N GLN A 236 9.07 17.96 -3.46
CA GLN A 236 7.91 18.82 -3.23
C GLN A 236 7.47 18.89 -1.76
N GLY A 237 8.16 18.22 -0.84
CA GLY A 237 7.86 18.22 0.59
C GLY A 237 6.61 17.42 0.96
N VAL A 238 6.28 16.37 0.20
CA VAL A 238 5.23 15.42 0.61
C VAL A 238 5.72 14.64 1.82
N GLN A 239 4.86 14.50 2.83
CA GLN A 239 5.08 13.63 3.97
C GLN A 239 4.33 12.31 3.77
N TRP A 240 4.96 11.21 4.17
CA TRP A 240 4.36 9.88 4.27
C TRP A 240 5.16 9.05 5.27
N ASP A 241 4.58 7.98 5.79
CA ASP A 241 5.18 7.18 6.86
C ASP A 241 5.72 5.84 6.35
N MET A 242 5.12 5.26 5.29
CA MET A 242 5.54 3.98 4.70
C MET A 242 5.53 4.01 3.18
N THR A 243 6.53 3.40 2.55
CA THR A 243 6.59 3.23 1.10
C THR A 243 5.91 1.91 0.72
N ALA A 244 4.96 1.94 -0.21
CA ALA A 244 4.20 0.75 -0.62
C ALA A 244 4.48 0.39 -2.10
N LEU A 245 4.54 -0.90 -2.39
CA LEU A 245 4.74 -1.45 -3.73
C LEU A 245 3.75 -2.57 -4.06
N SER A 246 3.34 -2.67 -5.33
CA SER A 246 2.79 -3.92 -5.89
C SER A 246 3.92 -4.81 -6.39
N TYR A 247 3.84 -6.11 -6.14
CA TYR A 247 4.73 -7.11 -6.75
C TYR A 247 3.93 -8.30 -7.26
N TYR A 248 3.83 -8.38 -8.58
CA TYR A 248 3.25 -9.49 -9.31
C TYR A 248 4.35 -10.03 -10.21
N CYS A 249 4.93 -11.18 -9.89
CA CYS A 249 6.14 -11.66 -10.57
C CYS A 249 5.97 -11.86 -12.10
N MET A 250 4.73 -12.01 -12.58
CA MET A 250 4.40 -12.07 -14.02
C MET A 250 4.69 -10.76 -14.76
N TRP A 251 4.73 -9.63 -14.04
CA TRP A 251 4.91 -8.29 -14.61
C TRP A 251 6.07 -7.52 -13.98
N HIS A 252 6.35 -7.74 -12.69
CA HIS A 252 7.21 -6.86 -11.89
C HIS A 252 8.64 -7.39 -11.69
N GLY A 253 9.15 -8.15 -12.67
CA GLY A 253 10.52 -8.65 -12.66
C GLY A 253 10.75 -9.77 -11.64
N THR A 254 12.02 -9.98 -11.30
CA THR A 254 12.45 -11.10 -10.45
C THR A 254 12.39 -10.75 -8.96
N LEU A 255 12.47 -11.77 -8.10
CA LEU A 255 12.65 -11.57 -6.65
C LEU A 255 13.92 -10.78 -6.31
N ALA A 256 14.96 -10.85 -7.15
CA ALA A 256 16.15 -10.01 -6.96
C ALA A 256 15.85 -8.52 -7.23
N ASN A 257 14.97 -8.21 -8.21
CA ASN A 257 14.48 -6.85 -8.41
C ASN A 257 13.73 -6.37 -7.17
N LEU A 258 12.78 -7.18 -6.67
CA LEU A 258 12.02 -6.90 -5.45
C LEU A 258 12.95 -6.61 -4.25
N TYR A 259 13.90 -7.52 -3.98
CA TYR A 259 14.84 -7.36 -2.87
C TYR A 259 15.63 -6.05 -2.96
N ASN A 260 16.25 -5.80 -4.11
CA ASN A 260 17.10 -4.63 -4.30
C ASN A 260 16.31 -3.33 -4.19
N ASN A 261 15.08 -3.32 -4.71
CA ASN A 261 14.23 -2.14 -4.64
C ASN A 261 13.81 -1.85 -3.20
N ILE A 262 13.39 -2.86 -2.43
CA ILE A 262 13.05 -2.69 -1.00
C ILE A 262 14.26 -2.16 -0.21
N VAL A 263 15.45 -2.75 -0.38
CA VAL A 263 16.67 -2.34 0.32
C VAL A 263 16.99 -0.88 0.03
N ASP A 264 16.93 -0.48 -1.24
CA ASP A 264 17.21 0.88 -1.66
C ASP A 264 16.18 1.87 -1.12
N LEU A 265 14.88 1.65 -1.35
CA LEU A 265 13.82 2.58 -0.92
C LEU A 265 13.84 2.78 0.59
N ARG A 266 14.04 1.70 1.36
CA ARG A 266 14.18 1.79 2.82
C ARG A 266 15.39 2.63 3.21
N GLY A 267 16.56 2.34 2.64
CA GLY A 267 17.80 3.06 2.95
C GLY A 267 17.74 4.53 2.55
N ARG A 268 17.12 4.83 1.42
CA ARG A 268 17.10 6.14 0.79
C ARG A 268 16.08 7.10 1.38
N TYR A 269 14.93 6.59 1.79
CA TYR A 269 13.85 7.40 2.36
C TYR A 269 13.72 7.26 3.87
N GLY A 270 14.42 6.30 4.49
CA GLY A 270 14.39 6.06 5.93
C GLY A 270 13.02 5.62 6.44
N LYS A 271 12.23 4.98 5.57
CA LYS A 271 10.84 4.59 5.84
C LYS A 271 10.66 3.08 5.70
N PRO A 272 9.78 2.46 6.50
CA PRO A 272 9.37 1.08 6.26
C PRO A 272 8.80 0.89 4.85
N VAL A 273 9.05 -0.29 4.28
CA VAL A 273 8.49 -0.71 3.00
C VAL A 273 7.45 -1.80 3.24
N VAL A 274 6.35 -1.77 2.49
CA VAL A 274 5.27 -2.76 2.52
C VAL A 274 4.96 -3.19 1.10
N ILE A 275 4.83 -4.50 0.86
CA ILE A 275 4.25 -4.99 -0.40
C ILE A 275 2.74 -5.08 -0.20
N VAL A 276 1.98 -4.22 -0.85
CA VAL A 276 0.53 -4.09 -0.60
C VAL A 276 -0.33 -4.88 -1.58
N GLU A 277 0.27 -5.37 -2.65
CA GLU A 277 -0.37 -6.29 -3.58
C GLU A 277 0.61 -7.34 -4.10
N THR A 278 0.18 -8.60 -4.06
CA THR A 278 0.81 -9.74 -4.73
C THR A 278 -0.22 -10.86 -4.84
N ALA A 279 -0.12 -11.69 -5.87
CA ALA A 279 -0.93 -12.88 -6.02
C ALA A 279 -0.25 -13.86 -7.00
N TYR A 280 -0.63 -15.13 -6.93
CA TYR A 280 -0.09 -16.16 -7.82
C TYR A 280 -1.16 -17.19 -8.18
N PRO A 281 -1.20 -17.69 -9.43
CA PRO A 281 -2.23 -18.62 -9.84
C PRO A 281 -2.06 -20.00 -9.21
N PHE A 282 -3.15 -20.59 -8.73
CA PHE A 282 -3.20 -22.01 -8.37
C PHE A 282 -3.62 -22.92 -9.54
N THR A 283 -4.06 -22.34 -10.65
CA THR A 283 -4.45 -23.01 -11.89
C THR A 283 -4.36 -22.05 -13.08
N ARG A 284 -4.26 -22.58 -14.31
CA ARG A 284 -4.36 -21.80 -15.56
C ARG A 284 -5.77 -21.77 -16.15
N ILE A 285 -6.68 -22.53 -15.56
CA ILE A 285 -8.04 -22.69 -16.08
C ILE A 285 -8.88 -21.48 -15.64
N ASN A 286 -9.73 -20.97 -16.54
CA ASN A 286 -10.76 -19.99 -16.18
C ASN A 286 -11.96 -20.69 -15.53
N ALA A 287 -12.43 -20.17 -14.41
CA ALA A 287 -13.63 -20.71 -13.76
C ALA A 287 -14.92 -20.40 -14.53
N ASP A 288 -14.93 -19.26 -15.22
CA ASP A 288 -16.08 -18.73 -15.93
C ASP A 288 -15.69 -18.28 -17.36
N SER A 289 -16.58 -17.55 -18.03
CA SER A 289 -16.36 -17.08 -19.40
C SER A 289 -15.46 -15.84 -19.50
N GLU A 290 -15.13 -15.20 -18.38
CA GLU A 290 -14.20 -14.08 -18.32
C GLU A 290 -12.76 -14.62 -18.34
N PRO A 291 -11.90 -14.14 -19.26
CA PRO A 291 -10.50 -14.54 -19.26
C PRO A 291 -9.77 -14.03 -18.01
N ASN A 292 -9.00 -14.90 -17.34
CA ASN A 292 -8.13 -14.48 -16.24
C ASN A 292 -7.05 -13.49 -16.71
N ALA A 293 -6.70 -12.53 -15.83
CA ALA A 293 -5.85 -11.38 -16.12
C ALA A 293 -4.43 -11.74 -16.56
N ILE A 294 -3.91 -12.89 -16.12
CA ILE A 294 -2.55 -13.35 -16.41
C ILE A 294 -2.47 -14.37 -17.56
N GLY A 295 -3.61 -14.82 -18.09
CA GLY A 295 -3.65 -15.97 -19.01
C GLY A 295 -2.92 -17.19 -18.42
N ASP A 296 -1.93 -17.70 -19.15
CA ASP A 296 -1.10 -18.86 -18.75
C ASP A 296 0.19 -18.48 -17.99
N ALA A 297 0.41 -17.19 -17.71
CA ALA A 297 1.68 -16.71 -17.18
C ALA A 297 2.01 -17.33 -15.81
N THR A 298 3.27 -17.74 -15.68
CA THR A 298 3.89 -18.24 -14.45
C THR A 298 5.29 -17.68 -14.37
N CYS A 299 5.83 -17.50 -13.17
CA CYS A 299 7.17 -16.94 -12.94
C CYS A 299 8.04 -17.93 -12.16
N ASP A 300 9.33 -17.60 -12.01
CA ASP A 300 10.25 -18.25 -11.06
C ASP A 300 10.40 -19.78 -11.22
N GLY A 301 10.00 -20.34 -12.37
CA GLY A 301 9.97 -21.78 -12.63
C GLY A 301 8.87 -22.53 -11.84
N ILE A 302 7.90 -21.81 -11.27
CA ILE A 302 6.84 -22.36 -10.42
C ILE A 302 5.56 -22.56 -11.24
N GLY A 303 5.04 -23.78 -11.30
CA GLY A 303 3.78 -24.07 -12.00
C GLY A 303 2.55 -23.56 -11.26
N ALA A 304 1.51 -23.15 -12.00
CA ALA A 304 0.20 -22.77 -11.46
C ALA A 304 -0.52 -23.99 -10.87
N THR A 305 -0.26 -24.23 -9.58
CA THR A 305 -0.75 -25.36 -8.78
C THR A 305 -0.95 -24.88 -7.35
N TRP A 306 -1.68 -25.63 -6.53
CA TRP A 306 -1.84 -25.30 -5.11
C TRP A 306 -0.49 -25.19 -4.37
N SER A 307 0.44 -26.13 -4.63
CA SER A 307 1.79 -26.07 -4.08
C SER A 307 2.61 -24.91 -4.65
N GLY A 308 2.44 -24.60 -5.94
CA GLY A 308 3.15 -23.49 -6.59
C GLY A 308 2.70 -22.13 -6.09
N GLN A 309 1.40 -21.91 -5.93
CA GLN A 309 0.85 -20.70 -5.30
C GLN A 309 1.41 -20.47 -3.90
N ALA A 310 1.46 -21.53 -3.08
CA ALA A 310 2.06 -21.44 -1.75
C ALA A 310 3.56 -21.13 -1.81
N GLN A 311 4.29 -21.82 -2.68
CA GLN A 311 5.73 -21.65 -2.85
C GLN A 311 6.10 -20.23 -3.30
N GLU A 312 5.41 -19.68 -4.30
CA GLU A 312 5.68 -18.32 -4.79
C GLU A 312 5.39 -17.29 -3.70
N PHE A 313 4.25 -17.42 -3.01
CA PHE A 313 3.91 -16.50 -1.93
C PHE A 313 4.90 -16.58 -0.76
N ASP A 314 5.41 -17.77 -0.43
CA ASP A 314 6.50 -17.94 0.53
C ASP A 314 7.78 -17.25 0.06
N TRP A 315 8.13 -17.35 -1.24
CA TRP A 315 9.30 -16.71 -1.81
C TRP A 315 9.20 -15.18 -1.79
N VAL A 316 8.04 -14.61 -2.09
CA VAL A 316 7.77 -13.17 -1.97
C VAL A 316 7.91 -12.71 -0.51
N GLN A 317 7.25 -13.40 0.42
CA GLN A 317 7.33 -13.07 1.85
C GLN A 317 8.77 -13.13 2.37
N ASN A 318 9.51 -14.19 2.03
CA ASN A 318 10.90 -14.36 2.42
C ASN A 318 11.81 -13.30 1.81
N THR A 319 11.62 -12.99 0.53
CA THR A 319 12.39 -11.95 -0.16
C THR A 319 12.14 -10.58 0.47
N ALA A 320 10.87 -10.22 0.69
CA ALA A 320 10.50 -8.96 1.32
C ALA A 320 11.02 -8.85 2.76
N ARG A 321 10.88 -9.92 3.56
CA ARG A 321 11.40 -9.99 4.93
C ARG A 321 12.92 -9.88 4.98
N ASN A 322 13.64 -10.58 4.11
CA ASN A 322 15.10 -10.54 4.06
C ASN A 322 15.61 -9.17 3.58
N ALA A 323 14.88 -8.53 2.67
CA ALA A 323 15.13 -7.14 2.30
C ALA A 323 14.73 -6.15 3.42
N GLY A 324 13.99 -6.63 4.43
CA GLY A 324 13.48 -5.96 5.63
C GLY A 324 12.36 -4.95 5.37
N ALA A 325 11.45 -5.31 4.46
CA ALA A 325 10.08 -4.82 4.48
C ALA A 325 9.35 -5.28 5.76
N ILE A 326 8.30 -4.56 6.15
CA ILE A 326 7.54 -4.86 7.38
C ILE A 326 6.22 -5.59 7.11
N GLY A 327 5.87 -5.83 5.85
CA GLY A 327 4.59 -6.42 5.49
C GLY A 327 4.47 -6.85 4.04
N VAL A 328 3.57 -7.82 3.84
CA VAL A 328 3.14 -8.35 2.54
C VAL A 328 1.63 -8.58 2.61
N PHE A 329 0.91 -8.09 1.59
CA PHE A 329 -0.53 -8.26 1.43
C PHE A 329 -0.81 -9.08 0.17
N TYR A 330 -1.54 -10.18 0.34
CA TYR A 330 -2.08 -10.93 -0.79
C TYR A 330 -3.31 -10.20 -1.33
N TRP A 331 -3.39 -10.00 -2.63
CA TRP A 331 -4.49 -9.30 -3.26
C TRP A 331 -5.64 -10.28 -3.58
N GLU A 332 -6.83 -9.99 -3.07
CA GLU A 332 -8.08 -10.72 -3.32
C GLU A 332 -8.02 -12.25 -3.12
N PRO A 333 -7.51 -12.77 -1.98
CA PRO A 333 -7.44 -14.21 -1.77
C PRO A 333 -8.84 -14.84 -1.71
N THR A 334 -9.90 -14.08 -1.39
CA THR A 334 -11.28 -14.55 -1.25
C THR A 334 -12.11 -14.48 -2.52
N TRP A 335 -11.58 -13.90 -3.60
CA TRP A 335 -12.32 -13.64 -4.83
C TRP A 335 -12.22 -14.81 -5.79
N TYR A 336 -12.79 -15.95 -5.42
CA TYR A 336 -13.02 -17.04 -6.37
C TYR A 336 -14.27 -16.73 -7.23
N ALA A 337 -14.45 -17.43 -8.34
CA ALA A 337 -15.57 -17.17 -9.26
C ALA A 337 -16.93 -17.41 -8.61
N VAL A 338 -17.72 -16.34 -8.52
CA VAL A 338 -19.11 -16.34 -8.06
C VAL A 338 -19.92 -15.56 -9.08
N ARG A 339 -20.98 -16.18 -9.62
CA ARG A 339 -21.83 -15.55 -10.64
C ARG A 339 -22.36 -14.20 -10.15
N GLY A 340 -22.09 -13.14 -10.90
CA GLY A 340 -22.51 -11.76 -10.58
C GLY A 340 -21.57 -11.01 -9.64
N ASN A 341 -20.37 -11.55 -9.40
CA ASN A 341 -19.25 -10.88 -8.72
C ASN A 341 -18.10 -10.60 -9.70
N GLY A 342 -18.43 -9.90 -10.79
CA GLY A 342 -17.49 -9.61 -11.86
C GLY A 342 -16.47 -8.53 -11.54
N TRP A 343 -15.43 -8.43 -12.36
CA TRP A 343 -14.34 -7.48 -12.16
C TRP A 343 -14.72 -6.04 -12.51
N ASP A 344 -15.64 -5.82 -13.46
CA ASP A 344 -16.00 -4.49 -13.92
C ASP A 344 -17.12 -3.90 -13.04
N PRO A 345 -16.86 -2.86 -12.23
CA PRO A 345 -17.90 -2.25 -11.40
C PRO A 345 -19.04 -1.62 -12.21
N ALA A 346 -18.82 -1.25 -13.49
CA ALA A 346 -19.88 -0.73 -14.35
C ALA A 346 -20.82 -1.84 -14.85
N ASN A 347 -20.35 -3.09 -14.89
CA ASN A 347 -21.12 -4.26 -15.30
C ASN A 347 -20.85 -5.46 -14.38
N ILE A 348 -20.91 -5.25 -13.06
CA ILE A 348 -20.48 -6.25 -12.06
C ILE A 348 -21.31 -7.54 -12.12
N ASN A 349 -22.56 -7.44 -12.59
CA ASN A 349 -23.46 -8.59 -12.75
C ASN A 349 -23.24 -9.34 -14.07
N GLY A 350 -22.71 -8.67 -15.09
CA GLY A 350 -22.59 -9.20 -16.46
C GLY A 350 -21.18 -9.59 -16.85
N THR A 351 -20.17 -9.26 -16.04
CA THR A 351 -18.78 -9.71 -16.22
C THR A 351 -18.45 -10.86 -15.26
N GLY A 352 -17.49 -11.70 -15.63
CA GLY A 352 -16.92 -12.70 -14.73
C GLY A 352 -15.74 -12.17 -13.96
N ASN A 353 -14.98 -13.06 -13.32
CA ASN A 353 -13.87 -12.69 -12.44
C ASN A 353 -12.51 -12.95 -13.11
N GLN A 354 -11.73 -11.89 -13.36
CA GLN A 354 -10.41 -12.01 -13.98
C GLN A 354 -9.31 -12.55 -13.05
N TRP A 355 -9.62 -12.81 -11.79
CA TRP A 355 -8.65 -13.18 -10.76
C TRP A 355 -9.04 -14.47 -10.02
N ASP A 356 -10.04 -15.20 -10.53
CA ASP A 356 -10.57 -16.39 -9.86
C ASP A 356 -9.52 -17.48 -9.66
N ASN A 357 -8.53 -17.54 -10.54
CA ASN A 357 -7.47 -18.54 -10.51
C ASN A 357 -6.30 -18.16 -9.59
N MET A 358 -6.32 -16.94 -9.05
CA MET A 358 -5.33 -16.40 -8.12
C MET A 358 -5.88 -16.26 -6.69
N ALA A 359 -7.17 -16.56 -6.47
CA ALA A 359 -7.71 -16.69 -5.13
C ALA A 359 -6.95 -17.78 -4.32
N VAL A 360 -6.89 -17.63 -3.00
CA VAL A 360 -6.36 -18.66 -2.09
C VAL A 360 -7.42 -19.71 -1.76
N PHE A 361 -8.68 -19.48 -2.15
CA PHE A 361 -9.74 -20.47 -2.12
C PHE A 361 -9.99 -21.00 -3.52
N ASP A 362 -10.20 -22.32 -3.67
CA ASP A 362 -10.70 -22.86 -4.93
C ASP A 362 -12.15 -22.41 -5.20
N TRP A 363 -12.67 -22.75 -6.37
CA TRP A 363 -14.02 -22.40 -6.80
C TRP A 363 -15.14 -23.12 -6.03
N SER A 364 -14.80 -24.08 -5.16
CA SER A 364 -15.74 -24.64 -4.18
C SER A 364 -15.75 -23.87 -2.86
N GLY A 365 -14.82 -22.91 -2.71
CA GLY A 365 -14.62 -22.10 -1.52
C GLY A 365 -13.71 -22.76 -0.48
N ARG A 366 -12.95 -23.80 -0.82
CA ARG A 366 -11.99 -24.43 0.11
C ARG A 366 -10.64 -23.73 0.03
N VAL A 367 -10.10 -23.36 1.20
CA VAL A 367 -8.79 -22.70 1.29
C VAL A 367 -7.64 -23.64 0.89
N ASN A 368 -6.63 -23.10 0.19
CA ASN A 368 -5.38 -23.76 -0.06
C ASN A 368 -4.63 -24.01 1.27
N PRO A 369 -4.47 -25.27 1.72
CA PRO A 369 -3.90 -25.60 3.01
C PRO A 369 -2.39 -25.34 3.06
N SER A 370 -1.75 -25.10 1.92
CA SER A 370 -0.31 -24.82 1.84
C SER A 370 0.00 -23.33 1.93
N VAL A 371 -0.95 -22.44 1.62
CA VAL A 371 -0.72 -20.99 1.71
C VAL A 371 -0.75 -20.56 3.17
N ARG A 372 0.30 -19.85 3.59
CA ARG A 372 0.44 -19.31 4.95
C ARG A 372 1.01 -17.91 4.92
N TRP A 373 0.54 -17.08 5.83
CA TRP A 373 1.16 -15.80 6.14
C TRP A 373 2.13 -16.00 7.29
N THR A 374 3.42 -15.90 6.99
CA THR A 374 4.47 -16.24 7.96
C THR A 374 5.00 -14.98 8.67
N PRO A 375 5.21 -15.02 10.00
CA PRO A 375 5.69 -13.88 10.77
C PRO A 375 6.99 -13.27 10.32
#